data_AF-A0A1G9IPY1-F1
#
_entry.id   AF-A0A1G9IPY1-F1
#
_cell.length_a   1.000
_cell.length_b   1.000
_cell.length_c   1.000
_cell.angle_alpha   90.00
_cell.angle_beta   90.00
_cell.angle_gamma   90.00
#
_symmetry.space_group_name_H-M   'P 1'
#
loop_
_entity.id
_entity.type
_entity.pdbx_description
1 polymer ?
#
loop_
_entity_poly.entity_id
_entity_poly.type
_entity_poly.pdbx_seq_one_letter_code
_entity_poly.pdbx_strand_id
1 'polypeptide(L)'
;MLAIDLMMIGLLIFSVILLTGAKIMIKNRYIKTIIILPAVYAPFSNLIEGYILGESSITPIIIYSIIMLLIFWWGYKSNKHIYSIHNVKQKNVINIIENYLDAKNIKYETTEPKIYLTDLCKTIHIDSLTEINLDCRDIKDLDFYNELVEDVRLKIKEIKGRRISLEGLFYLAGFGIMYWIRGSFLVGFIK
;
A
#
# COMPACT_ATOMS: atom_id res chain seq x y z
N MET A 1 5.98 -6.61 22.13
CA MET A 1 5.74 -5.19 22.48
C MET A 1 6.40 -4.25 21.48
N LEU A 2 7.72 -4.30 21.28
CA LEU A 2 8.47 -3.40 20.39
C LEU A 2 7.97 -3.36 18.92
N ALA A 3 7.54 -4.49 18.35
CA ALA A 3 6.98 -4.54 16.99
C ALA A 3 5.62 -3.81 16.86
N ILE A 4 4.76 -3.90 17.88
CA ILE A 4 3.47 -3.19 17.92
C ILE A 4 3.72 -1.68 18.06
N ASP A 5 4.73 -1.29 18.84
CA ASP A 5 5.11 0.11 19.04
C ASP A 5 5.66 0.73 17.77
N LEU A 6 6.56 0.01 17.09
CA LEU A 6 7.06 0.42 15.77
C LEU A 6 5.94 0.54 14.73
N MET A 7 4.96 -0.38 14.74
CA MET A 7 3.79 -0.28 13.88
C MET A 7 2.97 0.96 14.19
N MET A 8 2.67 1.23 15.46
CA MET A 8 1.90 2.42 15.86
C MET A 8 2.61 3.71 15.45
N ILE A 9 3.93 3.79 15.64
CA ILE A 9 4.74 4.92 15.17
C ILE A 9 4.67 5.04 13.64
N GLY A 10 4.79 3.93 12.91
CA GLY A 10 4.69 3.90 11.45
C GLY A 10 3.32 4.39 10.94
N LEU A 11 2.23 3.93 11.57
CA LEU A 11 0.87 4.39 11.28
C LEU A 11 0.71 5.88 11.56
N LEU A 12 1.24 6.38 12.68
CA LEU A 12 1.18 7.79 13.03
C LEU A 12 1.92 8.66 12.02
N ILE A 13 3.16 8.29 11.67
CA ILE A 13 3.96 8.99 10.65
C ILE A 13 3.22 9.01 9.31
N PHE A 14 2.71 7.86 8.87
CA PHE A 14 1.97 7.76 7.61
C PHE A 14 0.70 8.62 7.62
N SER A 15 -0.04 8.61 8.72
CA SER A 15 -1.23 9.45 8.93
C SER A 15 -0.88 10.93 8.81
N VAL A 16 0.15 11.38 9.52
CA VAL A 16 0.59 12.79 9.50
C VAL A 16 0.99 13.19 8.09
N ILE A 17 1.77 12.37 7.39
CA ILE A 17 2.18 12.61 6.01
C ILE A 17 0.96 12.78 5.10
N LEU A 18 -0.04 11.89 5.18
CA LEU A 18 -1.25 11.99 4.38
C LEU A 18 -2.09 13.23 4.73
N LEU A 19 -2.19 13.56 6.02
CA LEU A 19 -2.91 14.73 6.51
C LEU A 19 -2.22 16.06 6.12
N THR A 20 -0.92 16.05 5.82
CA THR A 20 -0.27 17.24 5.26
C THR A 20 -0.82 17.61 3.88
N GLY A 21 -1.55 16.74 3.19
CA GLY A 21 -1.98 16.98 1.81
C GLY A 21 -0.84 16.91 0.80
N ALA A 22 0.34 16.40 1.20
CA ALA A 22 1.44 16.12 0.29
C ALA A 22 1.00 15.07 -0.72
N LYS A 23 1.23 15.34 -2.01
CA LYS A 23 0.86 14.46 -3.11
C LYS A 23 1.95 13.43 -3.30
N ILE A 24 1.63 12.16 -3.08
CA ILE A 24 2.62 11.11 -2.98
C ILE A 24 2.16 9.91 -3.80
N MET A 25 3.12 9.30 -4.47
CA MET A 25 2.97 8.02 -5.15
C MET A 25 3.87 7.01 -4.44
N ILE A 26 3.29 5.91 -3.97
CA ILE A 26 3.96 4.87 -3.19
C ILE A 26 3.75 3.54 -3.89
N LYS A 27 4.78 2.70 -3.96
CA LYS A 27 4.60 1.32 -4.46
C LYS A 27 3.78 0.53 -3.44
N ASN A 28 2.68 -0.06 -3.88
CA ASN A 28 1.73 -0.75 -3.00
C ASN A 28 2.40 -1.92 -2.23
N ARG A 29 3.46 -2.52 -2.79
CA ARG A 29 4.30 -3.53 -2.10
C ARG A 29 4.78 -3.09 -0.71
N TYR A 30 5.09 -1.80 -0.52
CA TYR A 30 5.59 -1.30 0.76
C TYR A 30 4.46 -1.15 1.78
N ILE A 31 3.31 -0.63 1.34
CA ILE A 31 2.12 -0.47 2.18
C ILE A 31 1.65 -1.84 2.69
N LYS A 32 1.51 -2.82 1.78
CA LYS A 32 1.12 -4.19 2.17
C LYS A 32 2.13 -4.86 3.09
N THR A 33 3.43 -4.63 2.90
CA THR A 33 4.48 -5.15 3.80
C THR A 33 4.30 -4.62 5.22
N ILE A 34 4.05 -3.31 5.36
CA ILE A 34 3.85 -2.65 6.67
C ILE A 34 2.60 -3.19 7.38
N ILE A 35 1.53 -3.51 6.64
CA ILE A 35 0.28 -4.04 7.20
C ILE A 35 0.38 -5.53 7.55
N ILE A 36 1.10 -6.34 6.75
CA ILE A 36 1.21 -7.78 6.96
C ILE A 36 2.11 -8.09 8.16
N LEU A 37 3.25 -7.42 8.30
CA LEU A 37 4.25 -7.72 9.34
C LEU A 37 3.66 -7.82 10.76
N PRO A 38 2.79 -6.90 11.21
CA PRO A 38 2.19 -6.94 12.54
C PRO A 38 1.06 -7.97 12.67
N ALA A 39 0.29 -8.19 11.60
CA ALA A 39 -0.76 -9.21 11.58
C ALA A 39 -0.17 -10.62 11.75
N VAL A 40 1.04 -10.83 11.24
CA VAL A 40 1.77 -12.10 11.36
C VAL A 40 2.46 -12.25 12.73
N TYR A 41 2.80 -11.15 13.39
CA TYR A 41 3.59 -11.17 14.62
C TYR A 41 2.86 -11.85 15.79
N ALA A 42 1.60 -11.52 16.05
CA ALA A 42 0.85 -12.04 17.20
C ALA A 42 0.72 -13.58 17.20
N PRO A 43 0.18 -14.22 16.13
CA PRO A 43 0.15 -15.67 16.04
C PRO A 43 1.55 -16.32 16.07
N PHE A 44 2.56 -15.67 15.50
CA PHE A 44 3.93 -16.20 15.53
C PHE A 44 4.55 -16.15 16.94
N SER A 45 4.30 -15.08 17.69
CA SER A 45 4.75 -14.93 19.08
C SER A 45 4.16 -16.03 19.96
N ASN A 46 2.87 -16.33 19.80
CA ASN A 46 2.21 -17.38 20.57
C ASN A 46 2.78 -18.78 20.29
N LEU A 47 3.14 -19.06 19.02
CA LEU A 47 3.80 -20.32 18.66
C LEU A 47 5.19 -20.46 19.30
N ILE A 48 5.96 -19.37 19.36
CA ILE A 48 7.28 -19.36 20.01
C ILE A 48 7.13 -19.56 21.52
N GLU A 49 6.19 -18.87 22.14
CA GLU A 49 5.93 -18.97 23.58
C GLU A 49 5.50 -20.39 23.97
N GLY A 50 4.57 -20.99 23.22
CA GLY A 50 4.18 -22.38 23.40
C GLY A 50 5.34 -23.37 23.24
N TYR A 51 6.35 -23.07 22.41
CA TYR A 51 7.55 -23.91 22.31
C TYR A 51 8.48 -23.74 23.52
N ILE A 52 8.68 -22.51 23.98
CA ILE A 52 9.49 -22.22 25.18
C ILE A 52 8.89 -22.89 26.42
N LEU A 53 7.56 -22.89 26.53
CA LEU A 53 6.81 -23.53 27.62
C LEU A 53 6.74 -25.07 27.49
N GLY A 54 7.24 -25.65 26.40
CA GLY A 54 7.20 -27.09 26.14
C GLY A 54 5.82 -27.63 25.74
N GLU A 55 4.85 -26.75 25.48
CA GLU A 55 3.48 -27.08 25.10
C GLU A 55 3.34 -27.41 23.61
N SER A 56 4.31 -27.02 22.79
CA SER A 56 4.33 -27.27 21.35
C SER A 56 5.71 -27.71 20.86
N SER A 57 5.73 -28.55 19.83
CA SER A 57 6.97 -28.94 19.16
C SER A 57 7.48 -27.80 18.26
N ILE A 58 8.71 -27.92 17.76
CA ILE A 58 9.27 -26.93 16.83
C ILE A 58 8.62 -26.96 15.44
N THR A 59 7.95 -28.06 15.09
CA THR A 59 7.41 -28.31 13.74
C THR A 59 6.37 -27.27 13.28
N PRO A 60 5.37 -26.87 14.09
CA PRO A 60 4.43 -25.80 13.75
C PRO A 60 5.11 -24.45 13.48
N ILE A 61 6.16 -24.11 14.23
CA ILE A 61 6.94 -22.87 14.02
C ILE A 61 7.58 -22.88 12.64
N ILE A 62 8.20 -24.00 12.25
CA ILE A 62 8.84 -24.16 10.94
C ILE A 62 7.81 -24.06 9.81
N ILE A 63 6.70 -24.80 9.91
CA ILE A 63 5.62 -24.79 8.91
C ILE A 63 5.06 -23.38 8.73
N TYR A 64 4.74 -22.71 9.84
CA TYR A 64 4.20 -21.35 9.81
C TYR A 64 5.20 -20.36 9.17
N SER A 65 6.48 -20.48 9.50
CA SER A 65 7.54 -19.65 8.92
C SER A 65 7.64 -19.80 7.40
N ILE A 66 7.57 -21.04 6.89
CA ILE A 66 7.60 -21.32 5.44
C ILE A 66 6.37 -20.73 4.75
N ILE A 67 5.18 -20.95 5.30
CA ILE A 67 3.92 -20.42 4.73
C ILE A 67 3.99 -18.90 4.67
N MET A 68 4.44 -18.25 5.74
CA MET A 68 4.56 -16.80 5.78
C MET A 68 5.58 -16.25 4.78
N LEU A 69 6.71 -16.92 4.61
CA LEU A 69 7.69 -16.56 3.58
C LEU A 69 7.09 -16.65 2.17
N LEU A 70 6.31 -17.69 1.88
CA LEU A 70 5.64 -17.84 0.58
C LEU A 70 4.59 -16.75 0.33
N ILE A 71 3.76 -16.45 1.33
CA ILE A 71 2.78 -15.36 1.25
C ILE A 71 3.48 -14.02 1.02
N PHE A 72 4.55 -13.75 1.78
CA PHE A 72 5.33 -12.54 1.65
C PHE A 72 5.98 -12.41 0.27
N TRP A 73 6.60 -13.48 -0.21
CA TRP A 73 7.23 -13.53 -1.53
C TRP A 73 6.23 -13.30 -2.65
N TRP A 74 5.08 -13.97 -2.60
CA TRP A 74 4.03 -13.84 -3.60
C TRP A 74 3.43 -12.43 -3.59
N GLY A 75 3.10 -11.91 -2.41
CA GLY A 75 2.61 -10.55 -2.22
C GLY A 75 3.61 -9.50 -2.72
N TYR A 76 4.90 -9.68 -2.43
CA TYR A 76 5.95 -8.77 -2.88
C TYR A 76 6.07 -8.76 -4.41
N LYS A 77 6.06 -9.93 -5.05
CA LYS A 77 6.18 -10.07 -6.51
C LYS A 77 4.95 -9.53 -7.25
N SER A 78 3.75 -9.84 -6.76
CA SER A 78 2.49 -9.49 -7.43
C SER A 78 2.21 -7.98 -7.46
N ASN A 79 2.74 -7.22 -6.49
CA ASN A 79 2.42 -5.79 -6.33
C ASN A 79 3.56 -4.85 -6.78
N LYS A 80 4.52 -5.34 -7.58
CA LYS A 80 5.69 -4.56 -8.02
C LYS A 80 5.32 -3.35 -8.89
N HIS A 81 4.26 -3.49 -9.70
CA HIS A 81 3.82 -2.52 -10.71
C HIS A 81 2.48 -1.86 -10.35
N ILE A 82 2.08 -1.96 -9.08
CA ILE A 82 0.88 -1.33 -8.55
C ILE A 82 1.33 -0.19 -7.63
N TYR A 83 0.76 0.98 -7.85
CA TYR A 83 1.11 2.20 -7.16
C TYR A 83 -0.12 2.82 -6.51
N SER A 84 0.01 3.17 -5.23
CA SER A 84 -0.98 3.95 -4.51
C SER A 84 -0.65 5.44 -4.66
N ILE A 85 -1.60 6.22 -5.16
CA ILE A 85 -1.51 7.67 -5.31
C ILE A 85 -2.45 8.32 -4.30
N HIS A 86 -1.91 9.18 -3.44
CA HIS A 86 -2.66 9.83 -2.38
C HIS A 86 -2.76 11.34 -2.59
N ASN A 87 -3.81 11.95 -2.00
CA ASN A 87 -4.04 13.41 -2.02
C ASN A 87 -4.24 14.02 -3.43
N VAL A 88 -4.67 13.20 -4.40
CA VAL A 88 -4.96 13.59 -5.79
C VAL A 88 -6.36 13.12 -6.16
N LYS A 89 -7.02 13.73 -7.16
CA LYS A 89 -8.29 13.24 -7.73
C LYS A 89 -8.00 12.25 -8.86
N GLN A 90 -8.79 11.18 -8.97
CA GLN A 90 -8.63 10.15 -10.02
C GLN A 90 -8.57 10.77 -11.42
N LYS A 91 -9.49 11.70 -11.72
CA LYS A 91 -9.52 12.47 -12.97
C LYS A 91 -8.18 13.16 -13.30
N ASN A 92 -7.48 13.69 -12.31
CA ASN A 92 -6.20 14.34 -12.55
C ASN A 92 -5.12 13.32 -12.95
N VAL A 93 -5.14 12.11 -12.37
CA VAL A 93 -4.21 11.04 -12.73
C VAL A 93 -4.49 10.56 -14.16
N ILE A 94 -5.78 10.37 -14.50
CA ILE A 94 -6.21 10.02 -15.86
C ILE A 94 -5.70 11.07 -16.85
N ASN A 95 -6.00 12.36 -16.62
CA ASN A 95 -5.54 13.44 -17.48
C ASN A 95 -4.01 13.48 -17.65
N ILE A 96 -3.24 13.18 -16.60
CA ILE A 96 -1.77 13.13 -16.71
C ILE A 96 -1.33 12.00 -17.65
N ILE A 97 -1.96 10.83 -17.54
CA ILE A 97 -1.65 9.67 -18.39
C ILE A 97 -2.08 9.96 -19.84
N GLU A 98 -3.28 10.51 -20.05
CA GLU A 98 -3.78 10.90 -21.38
C GLU A 98 -2.83 11.89 -22.06
N ASN A 99 -2.45 12.96 -21.37
CA ASN A 99 -1.49 13.93 -21.90
C ASN A 99 -0.13 13.31 -22.26
N TYR A 100 0.33 12.31 -21.49
CA TYR A 100 1.55 11.59 -21.80
C TYR A 100 1.39 10.73 -23.06
N LEU A 101 0.29 9.98 -23.16
CA LEU A 101 0.00 9.12 -24.32
C LEU A 101 -0.17 9.95 -25.60
N ASP A 102 -0.86 11.09 -25.53
CA ASP A 102 -1.00 12.05 -26.62
C ASP A 102 0.36 12.57 -27.07
N ALA A 103 1.22 12.99 -26.13
CA ALA A 103 2.56 13.47 -26.44
C ALA A 103 3.46 12.41 -27.11
N LYS A 104 3.20 11.13 -26.84
CA LYS A 104 3.90 9.99 -27.45
C LYS A 104 3.20 9.43 -28.69
N ASN A 105 2.08 10.02 -29.12
CA ASN A 105 1.23 9.52 -30.20
C ASN A 105 0.79 8.04 -30.02
N ILE A 106 0.56 7.62 -28.78
CA ILE A 106 0.06 6.28 -28.47
C ILE A 106 -1.46 6.32 -28.50
N LYS A 107 -2.12 5.46 -29.29
CA LYS A 107 -3.58 5.42 -29.33
C LYS A 107 -4.15 4.73 -28.09
N TYR A 108 -5.21 5.33 -27.55
CA TYR A 108 -5.91 4.80 -26.39
C TYR A 108 -7.41 5.08 -26.44
N GLU A 109 -8.16 4.30 -25.65
CA GLU A 109 -9.56 4.51 -25.32
C GLU A 109 -9.70 4.58 -23.80
N THR A 110 -10.23 5.67 -23.30
CA THR A 110 -10.50 5.85 -21.87
C THR A 110 -11.90 5.34 -21.54
N THR A 111 -11.98 4.32 -20.67
CA THR A 111 -13.23 3.81 -20.10
C THR A 111 -13.05 3.74 -18.59
N GLU A 112 -13.37 4.83 -17.86
CA GLU A 112 -13.17 4.90 -16.41
C GLU A 112 -13.73 3.64 -15.72
N PRO A 113 -12.93 2.90 -14.92
CA PRO A 113 -11.62 3.25 -14.32
C PRO A 113 -10.37 2.78 -15.12
N LYS A 114 -10.45 2.54 -16.42
CA LYS A 114 -9.40 1.92 -17.25
C LYS A 114 -8.99 2.81 -18.42
N ILE A 115 -7.73 2.69 -18.82
CA ILE A 115 -7.22 3.24 -20.08
C ILE A 115 -6.73 2.08 -20.92
N TYR A 116 -7.39 1.83 -22.06
CA TYR A 116 -7.05 0.76 -22.98
C TYR A 116 -6.15 1.29 -24.08
N LEU A 117 -4.94 0.74 -24.22
CA LEU A 117 -3.99 1.08 -25.26
C LEU A 117 -4.31 0.24 -26.51
N THR A 118 -5.03 0.83 -27.46
CA THR A 118 -5.67 0.10 -28.57
C THR A 118 -4.66 -0.60 -29.47
N ASP A 119 -3.58 0.09 -29.85
CA ASP A 119 -2.54 -0.47 -30.72
C ASP A 119 -1.72 -1.59 -30.03
N LEU A 120 -1.74 -1.66 -28.69
CA LEU A 120 -0.91 -2.57 -27.90
C LEU A 120 -1.71 -3.69 -27.22
N CYS A 121 -3.05 -3.60 -27.25
CA CYS A 121 -3.96 -4.51 -26.55
C CYS A 121 -3.62 -4.66 -25.05
N LYS A 122 -3.22 -3.55 -24.41
CA LYS A 122 -2.85 -3.50 -22.98
C LYS A 122 -3.74 -2.53 -22.22
N THR A 123 -3.89 -2.74 -20.92
CA THR A 123 -4.75 -1.90 -20.08
C THR A 123 -3.99 -1.30 -18.91
N ILE A 124 -4.24 -0.03 -18.60
CA ILE A 124 -3.84 0.61 -17.36
C ILE A 124 -5.09 0.73 -16.50
N HIS A 125 -5.08 0.18 -15.28
CA HIS A 125 -6.21 0.31 -14.36
C HIS A 125 -5.96 1.41 -13.34
N ILE A 126 -6.99 2.20 -13.06
CA ILE A 126 -6.95 3.35 -12.17
C ILE A 126 -8.19 3.28 -11.28
N ASP A 127 -8.13 2.46 -10.23
CA ASP A 127 -9.26 2.28 -9.30
C ASP A 127 -9.19 3.30 -8.16
N SER A 128 -10.34 3.83 -7.71
CA SER A 128 -10.41 4.85 -6.65
C SER A 128 -11.55 4.55 -5.67
N LEU A 129 -11.37 3.58 -4.77
CA LEU A 129 -12.32 3.30 -3.69
C LEU A 129 -11.97 4.09 -2.41
N THR A 130 -10.74 3.96 -1.94
CA THR A 130 -10.20 4.65 -0.75
C THR A 130 -8.91 5.39 -1.10
N GLU A 131 -8.02 4.71 -1.83
CA GLU A 131 -6.82 5.22 -2.49
C GLU A 131 -6.99 5.14 -4.01
N ILE A 132 -6.24 5.95 -4.75
CA ILE A 132 -6.10 5.75 -6.19
C ILE A 132 -5.03 4.70 -6.42
N ASN A 133 -5.44 3.53 -6.91
CA ASN A 133 -4.55 2.44 -7.30
C ASN A 133 -4.29 2.50 -8.81
N LEU A 134 -3.07 2.85 -9.18
CA LEU A 134 -2.55 2.78 -10.53
C LEU A 134 -1.89 1.42 -10.75
N ASP A 135 -2.54 0.55 -11.53
CA ASP A 135 -2.04 -0.75 -11.91
C ASP A 135 -1.49 -0.72 -13.34
N CYS A 136 -0.17 -0.88 -13.43
CA CYS A 136 0.58 -0.90 -14.67
C CYS A 136 1.13 -2.30 -15.00
N ARG A 137 0.57 -3.38 -14.43
CA ARG A 137 1.08 -4.74 -14.65
C ARG A 137 1.08 -5.17 -16.12
N ASP A 138 0.09 -4.76 -16.89
CA ASP A 138 -0.05 -5.17 -18.29
C ASP A 138 0.93 -4.46 -19.22
N ILE A 139 1.40 -3.28 -18.82
CA ILE A 139 2.32 -2.44 -19.59
C ILE A 139 3.77 -2.50 -19.09
N LYS A 140 4.06 -3.32 -18.07
CA LYS A 140 5.37 -3.36 -17.38
C LYS A 140 6.57 -3.65 -18.31
N ASP A 141 6.33 -4.33 -19.42
CA ASP A 141 7.34 -4.79 -20.37
C ASP A 141 7.46 -3.84 -21.58
N LEU A 142 6.73 -2.72 -21.60
CA LEU A 142 6.79 -1.71 -22.65
C LEU A 142 7.89 -0.69 -22.37
N ASP A 143 8.55 -0.21 -23.43
CA ASP A 143 9.72 0.68 -23.31
C ASP A 143 9.39 2.01 -22.60
N PHE A 144 8.18 2.53 -22.80
CA PHE A 144 7.74 3.79 -22.20
C PHE A 144 7.24 3.65 -20.75
N TYR A 145 7.18 2.42 -20.20
CA TYR A 145 6.63 2.16 -18.87
C TYR A 145 7.31 3.00 -17.76
N ASN A 146 8.64 3.00 -17.73
CA ASN A 146 9.38 3.68 -16.68
C ASN A 146 9.18 5.20 -16.78
N GLU A 147 9.18 5.73 -18.00
CA GLU A 147 8.98 7.14 -18.28
C GLU A 147 7.56 7.59 -17.90
N LEU A 148 6.53 6.81 -18.26
CA LEU A 148 5.14 7.09 -17.86
C LEU A 148 4.99 7.16 -16.33
N VAL A 149 5.54 6.17 -15.61
CA VAL A 149 5.46 6.12 -14.14
C VAL A 149 6.17 7.33 -13.51
N GLU A 150 7.31 7.73 -14.07
CA GLU A 150 8.05 8.90 -13.59
C GLU A 150 7.33 10.21 -13.89
N ASP A 151 6.78 10.36 -15.09
CA ASP A 151 5.98 11.52 -15.50
C ASP A 151 4.74 11.69 -14.61
N VAL A 152 4.03 10.58 -14.33
CA VAL A 152 2.92 10.58 -13.35
C VAL A 152 3.41 11.04 -11.98
N ARG A 153 4.52 10.49 -11.49
CA ARG A 153 5.08 10.83 -10.16
C ARG A 153 5.47 12.30 -10.04
N LEU A 154 5.96 12.92 -11.11
CA LEU A 154 6.34 14.33 -11.13
C LEU A 154 5.11 15.22 -11.26
N LYS A 155 4.27 15.00 -12.28
CA LYS A 155 3.12 15.85 -12.58
C LYS A 155 2.04 15.83 -11.50
N ILE A 156 1.89 14.73 -10.75
CA ILE A 156 0.95 14.75 -9.61
C ILE A 156 1.32 15.84 -8.61
N LYS A 157 2.61 16.15 -8.40
CA LYS A 157 3.05 17.16 -7.42
C LYS A 157 2.67 18.57 -7.87
N GLU A 158 2.69 18.83 -9.17
CA GLU A 158 2.43 20.13 -9.80
C GLU A 158 0.95 20.53 -9.79
N ILE A 159 0.04 19.58 -9.54
CA ILE A 159 -1.40 19.85 -9.47
C ILE A 159 -1.70 20.97 -8.47
N LYS A 160 -2.40 22.03 -8.89
CA LYS A 160 -2.79 23.12 -7.98
C LYS A 160 -3.91 22.66 -7.04
N GLY A 161 -3.82 23.07 -5.76
CA GLY A 161 -4.80 22.76 -4.72
C GLY A 161 -4.35 21.68 -3.74
N ARG A 162 -4.87 21.77 -2.51
CA ARG A 162 -4.60 20.83 -1.42
C ARG A 162 -5.83 19.95 -1.22
N ARG A 163 -5.69 18.65 -1.46
CA ARG A 163 -6.69 17.65 -1.10
C ARG A 163 -6.11 16.85 0.06
N ILE A 164 -6.89 16.71 1.13
CA ILE A 164 -6.55 15.82 2.23
C ILE A 164 -7.31 14.52 2.00
N SER A 165 -6.59 13.40 1.98
CA SER A 165 -7.16 12.07 1.86
C SER A 165 -7.87 11.71 3.16
N LEU A 166 -9.10 11.18 3.07
CA LEU A 166 -9.82 10.62 4.21
C LEU A 166 -9.05 9.47 4.87
N GLU A 167 -8.18 8.81 4.11
CA GLU A 167 -7.30 7.75 4.59
C GLU A 167 -6.40 8.20 5.73
N GLY A 168 -5.88 9.43 5.68
CA GLY A 168 -5.07 9.98 6.75
C GLY A 168 -5.82 10.05 8.07
N LEU A 169 -7.13 10.34 8.03
CA LEU A 169 -8.00 10.31 9.21
C LEU A 169 -8.29 8.88 9.67
N PHE A 170 -8.50 7.94 8.74
CA PHE A 170 -8.69 6.53 9.06
C PHE A 170 -7.47 5.92 9.75
N TYR A 171 -6.26 6.17 9.24
CA TYR A 171 -5.03 5.69 9.87
C TYR A 171 -4.82 6.32 11.26
N LEU A 172 -5.18 7.60 11.42
CA LEU A 172 -5.10 8.28 12.72
C LEU A 172 -6.11 7.71 13.73
N ALA A 173 -7.34 7.43 13.30
CA ALA A 173 -8.35 6.77 14.14
C ALA A 173 -7.90 5.35 14.51
N GLY A 174 -7.36 4.60 13.55
CA GLY A 174 -6.77 3.27 13.80
C GLY A 174 -5.63 3.31 14.81
N PHE A 175 -4.75 4.31 14.73
CA PHE A 175 -3.72 4.54 15.76
C PHE A 175 -4.35 4.77 17.14
N GLY A 176 -5.37 5.62 17.24
CA GLY A 176 -6.07 5.88 18.50
C GLY A 176 -6.70 4.62 19.12
N ILE A 177 -7.34 3.78 18.30
CA ILE A 177 -7.92 2.50 18.72
C ILE A 177 -6.82 1.55 19.23
N MET A 178 -5.73 1.39 18.48
CA MET A 178 -4.65 0.50 18.90
C MET A 178 -3.93 0.99 20.16
N TYR A 179 -3.76 2.30 20.30
CA TYR A 179 -3.22 2.91 21.51
C TYR A 179 -4.14 2.65 22.72
N TRP A 180 -5.46 2.78 22.54
CA TRP A 180 -6.43 2.50 23.57
C TRP A 180 -6.43 1.02 23.99
N ILE A 181 -6.46 0.09 23.02
CA ILE A 181 -6.37 -1.35 23.27
C ILE A 181 -5.09 -1.66 24.08
N ARG A 182 -3.95 -1.10 23.69
CA ARG A 182 -2.69 -1.28 24.43
C ARG A 182 -2.79 -0.78 25.87
N GLY A 183 -3.37 0.40 26.08
CA GLY A 183 -3.60 0.95 27.42
C GLY A 183 -4.51 0.07 28.28
N SER A 184 -5.60 -0.45 27.71
CA SER A 184 -6.53 -1.36 28.40
C SER A 184 -5.88 -2.70 28.78
N PHE A 185 -5.04 -3.28 27.92
CA PHE A 185 -4.27 -4.49 28.23
C PHE A 185 -3.23 -4.27 29.34
N LEU A 186 -2.56 -3.11 29.36
CA LEU A 186 -1.61 -2.74 30.42
C LEU A 186 -2.32 -2.54 31.78
N VAL A 187 -3.50 -1.93 31.80
CA VAL A 187 -4.30 -1.75 33.03
C VAL A 187 -4.89 -3.06 33.53
N GLY A 188 -5.24 -3.99 32.64
CA GLY A 188 -5.73 -5.33 33.01
C GLY A 188 -4.69 -6.27 33.62
N PHE A 189 -3.40 -6.04 33.35
CA PHE A 189 -2.28 -6.82 33.93
C PHE A 189 -1.82 -6.33 35.32
N ILE A 190 -2.24 -5.13 35.73
CA ILE A 190 -1.86 -4.49 37.01
C ILE A 190 -2.94 -4.71 38.10
N LYS A 191 -4.03 -5.41 37.77
CA LYS A 191 -5.02 -5.91 38.74
C LYS A 191 -4.80 -7.40 38.99
#